data_AF-A0AB34QTC0-F1
#
_entry.id   AF-A0AB34QTC0-F1
#
_cell.length_a   1.000
_cell.length_b   1.000
_cell.length_c   1.000
_cell.angle_alpha   90.00
_cell.angle_beta   90.00
_cell.angle_gamma   90.00
#
_symmetry.space_group_name_H-M   'P 1'
#
loop_
_entity.id
_entity.type
_entity.pdbx_description
1 polymer ?
#
loop_
_entity_poly.entity_id
_entity_poly.type
_entity_poly.pdbx_seq_one_letter_code
_entity_poly.pdbx_strand_id
1 'polypeptide(L)'
;MSKIPVAELASLLNDWNMEIKKDHADEAERLFAKAKQAVEEIDDADILMYYSLLEKRHHILMYNLRGQKGSVSTKSIEGLHGKKEDDLSNRLAYYFDFYEGVYEQHQGNYEVALQMYQSAEKLLDKIPSEIERADFDFKVAWLYYRLSHIMLSLSYIRRALHVYKRHKQYERRTALSYSLVAANLTEIGRYEEALENYRLAEEVLTSEQDDFMLAQHHHNVAILYSFWNKPKESIRHLEKALSHQEYYDSDFFFHSTYLISRELCVIGETQRASQYIEAAYAKIKDASHEVFQLKIGIVHDLYLTNAPQRFQKIDEKLRKLEEKNEYHEVKELSHFAAKYCEKQALFEKSVFYLNKSLEADLHMKRMGLI
;
A
#
# COMPACT_ATOMS: atom_id res chain seq x y z
N MET A 1 20.36 -5.64 38.46
CA MET A 1 19.52 -6.31 37.45
C MET A 1 20.44 -6.70 36.30
N SER A 2 20.29 -7.89 35.75
CA SER A 2 21.25 -8.48 34.82
C SER A 2 21.05 -7.89 33.43
N LYS A 3 22.05 -7.16 32.91
CA LYS A 3 22.12 -6.79 31.49
C LYS A 3 21.91 -8.05 30.65
N ILE A 4 20.97 -8.02 29.70
CA ILE A 4 20.84 -9.11 28.74
C ILE A 4 22.15 -9.19 27.94
N PRO A 5 22.78 -10.37 27.81
CA PRO A 5 23.98 -10.53 27.02
C PRO A 5 23.75 -10.07 25.58
N VAL A 6 24.72 -9.36 24.99
CA VAL A 6 24.65 -8.87 23.60
C VAL A 6 24.33 -9.99 22.60
N ALA A 7 24.85 -11.20 22.82
CA ALA A 7 24.56 -12.36 21.98
C ALA A 7 23.10 -12.82 22.07
N GLU A 8 22.47 -12.75 23.25
CA GLU A 8 21.06 -13.08 23.43
C GLU A 8 20.16 -12.04 22.78
N LEU A 9 20.51 -10.75 22.89
CA LEU A 9 19.81 -9.69 22.19
C LEU A 9 19.96 -9.83 20.67
N ALA A 10 21.15 -10.13 20.16
CA ALA A 10 21.37 -10.36 18.74
C ALA A 10 20.53 -11.53 18.21
N SER A 11 20.42 -12.63 18.98
CA SER A 11 19.53 -13.74 18.65
C SER A 11 18.07 -13.30 18.60
N LEU A 12 17.62 -12.55 19.62
CA LEU A 12 16.25 -12.03 19.69
C LEU A 12 15.90 -11.12 18.50
N LEU A 13 16.80 -10.21 18.12
CA LEU A 13 16.61 -9.33 16.97
C LEU A 13 16.58 -10.12 15.65
N ASN A 14 17.37 -11.19 15.54
CA ASN A 14 17.35 -12.07 14.36
C ASN A 14 16.05 -12.88 14.27
N ASP A 15 15.59 -13.45 15.38
CA ASP A 15 14.32 -14.18 15.43
C ASP A 15 13.16 -13.24 15.08
N TRP A 16 13.16 -12.03 15.65
CA TRP A 16 12.18 -11.00 15.32
C TRP A 16 12.19 -10.62 13.84
N ASN A 17 13.38 -10.40 13.27
CA ASN A 17 13.54 -10.12 11.84
C ASN A 17 13.01 -11.28 10.98
N MET A 18 13.21 -12.53 11.39
CA MET A 18 12.72 -13.70 10.67
C MET A 18 11.18 -13.74 10.64
N GLU A 19 10.53 -13.47 11.76
CA GLU A 19 9.06 -13.45 11.84
C GLU A 19 8.47 -12.26 11.06
N ILE A 20 9.14 -11.10 11.03
CA ILE A 20 8.79 -9.99 10.12
C ILE A 20 8.87 -10.44 8.65
N LYS A 21 9.93 -11.15 8.25
CA LYS A 21 10.11 -11.63 6.87
C LYS A 21 9.02 -12.60 6.45
N LYS A 22 8.59 -13.47 7.36
CA LYS A 22 7.48 -14.43 7.17
C LYS A 22 6.09 -13.80 7.27
N ASP A 23 6.01 -12.49 7.50
CA ASP A 23 4.76 -11.77 7.72
C ASP A 23 3.93 -12.31 8.92
N HIS A 24 4.56 -12.91 9.94
CA HIS A 24 3.88 -13.45 11.12
C HIS A 24 3.58 -12.35 12.15
N ALA A 25 2.51 -11.58 11.95
CA ALA A 25 2.17 -10.40 12.77
C ALA A 25 2.19 -10.66 14.29
N ASP A 26 1.50 -11.71 14.76
CA ASP A 26 1.30 -11.94 16.19
C ASP A 26 2.60 -12.32 16.92
N GLU A 27 3.44 -13.18 16.31
CA GLU A 27 4.73 -13.53 16.89
C GLU A 27 5.74 -12.37 16.73
N ALA A 28 5.67 -11.61 15.63
CA ALA A 28 6.49 -10.42 15.46
C ALA A 28 6.19 -9.35 16.53
N GLU A 29 4.92 -9.15 16.91
CA GLU A 29 4.50 -8.25 18.00
C GLU A 29 5.04 -8.72 19.34
N ARG A 30 4.96 -10.03 19.61
CA ARG A 30 5.48 -10.62 20.84
C ARG A 30 7.00 -10.45 20.98
N LEU A 31 7.74 -10.64 19.89
CA LEU A 31 9.19 -10.48 19.86
C LEU A 31 9.59 -9.00 19.92
N PHE A 32 8.83 -8.11 19.27
CA PHE A 32 9.02 -6.66 19.37
C PHE A 32 8.95 -6.17 20.82
N ALA A 33 7.92 -6.57 21.56
CA ALA A 33 7.76 -6.16 22.97
C ALA A 33 8.96 -6.58 23.84
N LYS A 34 9.51 -7.79 23.60
CA LYS A 34 10.72 -8.27 24.28
C LYS A 34 11.96 -7.49 23.86
N ALA A 35 12.13 -7.24 22.56
CA ALA A 35 13.28 -6.52 22.02
C ALA A 35 13.32 -5.07 22.52
N LYS A 36 12.16 -4.41 22.58
CA LYS A 36 12.02 -3.04 23.08
C LYS A 36 12.49 -2.91 24.54
N GLN A 37 12.07 -3.83 25.41
CA GLN A 37 12.52 -3.86 26.80
C GLN A 37 14.02 -4.15 26.91
N ALA A 38 14.53 -5.07 26.10
CA ALA A 38 15.93 -5.48 26.15
C ALA A 38 16.91 -4.38 25.69
N VAL A 39 16.46 -3.49 24.80
CA VAL A 39 17.26 -2.40 24.23
C VAL A 39 17.41 -1.19 25.16
N GLU A 40 16.54 -1.00 26.15
CA GLU A 40 16.60 0.15 27.08
C GLU A 40 17.91 0.23 27.87
N GLU A 41 18.57 -0.91 28.11
CA GLU A 41 19.81 -1.01 28.89
C GLU A 41 21.09 -1.11 28.02
N ILE A 42 20.97 -0.94 26.70
CA ILE A 42 22.06 -1.12 25.72
C ILE A 42 22.62 0.23 25.28
N ASP A 43 23.94 0.35 25.33
CA ASP A 43 24.70 1.53 24.89
C ASP A 43 25.66 1.16 23.75
N ASP A 44 25.13 0.42 22.77
CA ASP A 44 25.84 0.01 21.56
C ASP A 44 25.15 0.63 20.34
N ALA A 45 25.85 1.52 19.64
CA ALA A 45 25.29 2.30 18.55
C ALA A 45 24.80 1.41 17.39
N ASP A 46 25.51 0.32 17.07
CA ASP A 46 25.18 -0.57 15.95
C ASP A 46 23.96 -1.45 16.27
N ILE A 47 23.83 -1.89 17.53
CA ILE A 47 22.65 -2.64 17.98
C ILE A 47 21.42 -1.74 18.02
N LEU A 48 21.56 -0.52 18.56
CA LEU A 48 20.48 0.47 18.59
C LEU A 48 20.04 0.85 17.17
N MET A 49 21.00 0.91 16.25
CA MET A 49 20.76 1.12 14.83
C MET A 49 19.88 0.03 14.22
N TYR A 50 20.33 -1.22 14.35
CA TYR A 50 19.64 -2.36 13.81
C TYR A 50 18.25 -2.54 14.42
N TYR A 51 18.12 -2.34 15.73
CA TYR A 51 16.82 -2.30 16.41
C TYR A 51 15.89 -1.24 15.80
N SER A 52 16.37 -0.01 15.62
CA SER A 52 15.56 1.10 15.07
C SER A 52 15.05 0.80 13.67
N LEU A 53 15.87 0.14 12.82
CA LEU A 53 15.44 -0.32 11.50
C LEU A 53 14.38 -1.43 11.59
N LEU A 54 14.54 -2.38 12.50
CA LEU A 54 13.54 -3.44 12.71
C LEU A 54 12.22 -2.90 13.28
N GLU A 55 12.27 -1.91 14.18
CA GLU A 55 11.09 -1.23 14.74
C GLU A 55 10.28 -0.54 13.63
N LYS A 56 10.95 0.22 12.75
CA LYS A 56 10.33 0.82 11.56
C LYS A 56 9.59 -0.24 10.73
N ARG A 57 10.25 -1.36 10.42
CA ARG A 57 9.68 -2.45 9.62
C ARG A 57 8.52 -3.14 10.30
N HIS A 58 8.59 -3.33 11.60
CA HIS A 58 7.54 -3.95 12.39
C HIS A 58 6.26 -3.11 12.34
N HIS A 59 6.37 -1.79 12.51
CA HIS A 59 5.19 -0.93 12.37
C HIS A 59 4.59 -0.94 10.96
N ILE A 60 5.43 -1.00 9.92
CA ILE A 60 4.97 -1.17 8.53
C ILE A 60 4.26 -2.51 8.35
N LEU A 61 4.78 -3.59 8.95
CA LEU A 61 4.15 -4.91 8.93
C LEU A 61 2.76 -4.88 9.58
N MET A 62 2.66 -4.31 10.79
CA MET A 62 1.41 -4.24 11.54
C MET A 62 0.36 -3.38 10.83
N TYR A 63 0.78 -2.27 10.20
CA TYR A 63 -0.11 -1.49 9.35
C TYR A 63 -0.62 -2.30 8.15
N ASN A 64 0.27 -2.97 7.42
CA ASN A 64 -0.11 -3.72 6.22
C ASN A 64 -1.04 -4.90 6.52
N LEU A 65 -0.78 -5.65 7.60
CA LEU A 65 -1.50 -6.88 7.92
C LEU A 65 -2.70 -6.69 8.85
N ARG A 66 -2.76 -5.59 9.61
CA ARG A 66 -3.78 -5.36 10.64
C ARG A 66 -4.34 -3.94 10.64
N GLY A 67 -3.84 -3.03 9.79
CA GLY A 67 -4.25 -1.62 9.77
C GLY A 67 -3.83 -0.82 11.00
N GLN A 68 -2.90 -1.34 11.81
CA GLN A 68 -2.48 -0.71 13.06
C GLN A 68 -1.36 0.32 12.80
N LYS A 69 -1.61 1.59 13.13
CA LYS A 69 -0.60 2.66 13.05
C LYS A 69 0.36 2.57 14.24
N GLY A 70 1.66 2.57 13.96
CA GLY A 70 2.73 2.63 14.96
C GLY A 70 3.42 3.99 15.03
N SER A 71 4.02 4.32 16.17
CA SER A 71 4.91 5.47 16.32
C SER A 71 6.36 5.01 16.19
N VAL A 72 7.07 5.56 15.22
CA VAL A 72 8.51 5.29 15.02
C VAL A 72 9.33 6.29 15.83
N SER A 73 10.37 5.81 16.51
CA SER A 73 11.40 6.65 17.11
C SER A 73 12.15 7.44 16.02
N THR A 74 12.05 8.77 16.01
CA THR A 74 12.61 9.68 15.00
C THR A 74 14.11 9.96 15.17
N LYS A 75 14.88 9.08 15.84
CA LYS A 75 16.33 9.26 15.91
C LYS A 75 16.92 9.13 14.51
N SER A 76 17.41 10.23 13.99
CA SER A 76 18.13 10.30 12.71
C SER A 76 19.34 9.39 12.77
N ILE A 77 19.34 8.40 11.88
CA ILE A 77 20.45 7.50 11.71
C ILE A 77 21.39 8.14 10.68
N GLU A 78 22.63 8.40 11.05
CA GLU A 78 23.66 8.77 10.07
C GLU A 78 23.99 7.54 9.20
N GLY A 79 24.07 7.75 7.89
CA GLY A 79 24.21 6.66 6.91
C GLY A 79 25.49 5.85 7.08
N LEU A 80 25.42 4.55 6.76
CA LEU A 80 26.56 3.65 6.74
C LEU A 80 27.20 3.62 5.35
N HIS A 81 28.48 4.01 5.25
CA HIS A 81 29.24 3.90 4.00
C HIS A 81 29.92 2.53 3.91
N GLY A 82 29.49 1.68 2.98
CA GLY A 82 30.14 0.40 2.70
C GLY A 82 31.63 0.58 2.34
N LYS A 83 32.50 -0.27 2.90
CA LYS A 83 33.93 -0.32 2.58
C LYS A 83 34.21 -1.51 1.66
N LYS A 84 35.04 -1.31 0.62
CA LYS A 84 35.30 -2.28 -0.47
C LYS A 84 35.76 -3.68 -0.06
N GLU A 85 36.23 -3.90 1.17
CA GLU A 85 36.89 -5.14 1.60
C GLU A 85 36.18 -5.89 2.73
N ASP A 86 35.08 -5.36 3.30
CA ASP A 86 34.38 -6.02 4.41
C ASP A 86 32.95 -6.43 4.02
N ASP A 87 32.71 -7.74 4.01
CA ASP A 87 31.43 -8.37 3.69
C ASP A 87 30.34 -8.04 4.72
N LEU A 88 30.71 -7.81 5.99
CA LEU A 88 29.76 -7.38 7.01
C LEU A 88 29.34 -5.92 6.79
N SER A 89 30.30 -5.02 6.58
CA SER A 89 30.03 -3.61 6.25
C SER A 89 29.13 -3.45 5.02
N ASN A 90 29.35 -4.25 3.97
CA ASN A 90 28.51 -4.21 2.77
C ASN A 90 27.08 -4.70 3.04
N ARG A 91 26.91 -5.75 3.86
CA ARG A 91 25.58 -6.23 4.26
C ARG A 91 24.84 -5.21 5.13
N LEU A 92 25.53 -4.56 6.06
CA LEU A 92 24.94 -3.50 6.89
C LEU A 92 24.53 -2.28 6.06
N ALA A 93 25.37 -1.85 5.12
CA ALA A 93 25.02 -0.78 4.19
C ALA A 93 23.79 -1.13 3.32
N TYR A 94 23.72 -2.37 2.81
CA TYR A 94 22.54 -2.87 2.10
C TYR A 94 21.28 -2.79 2.97
N TYR A 95 21.33 -3.31 4.20
CA TYR A 95 20.15 -3.34 5.07
C TYR A 95 19.71 -1.93 5.45
N PHE A 96 20.65 -1.02 5.68
CA PHE A 96 20.36 0.38 5.93
C PHE A 96 19.58 0.99 4.76
N ASP A 97 20.18 0.99 3.55
CA ASP A 97 19.56 1.57 2.36
C ASP A 97 18.22 0.88 2.03
N PHE A 98 18.15 -0.45 2.12
CA PHE A 98 16.92 -1.18 1.83
C PHE A 98 15.79 -0.82 2.79
N TYR A 99 16.06 -0.81 4.10
CA TYR A 99 15.02 -0.56 5.10
C TYR A 99 14.65 0.91 5.20
N GLU A 100 15.58 1.84 4.94
CA GLU A 100 15.24 3.25 4.80
C GLU A 100 14.38 3.47 3.54
N GLY A 101 14.70 2.80 2.43
CA GLY A 101 13.84 2.81 1.24
C GLY A 101 12.42 2.29 1.51
N VAL A 102 12.28 1.21 2.27
CA VAL A 102 10.96 0.67 2.68
C VAL A 102 10.21 1.68 3.57
N TYR A 103 10.91 2.37 4.46
CA TYR A 103 10.32 3.39 5.33
C TYR A 103 9.85 4.61 4.54
N GLU A 104 10.71 5.18 3.70
CA GLU A 104 10.38 6.33 2.85
C GLU A 104 9.23 6.02 1.90
N GLN A 105 9.19 4.81 1.34
CA GLN A 105 8.05 4.34 0.54
C GLN A 105 6.74 4.33 1.35
N HIS A 106 6.77 3.89 2.61
CA HIS A 106 5.60 3.90 3.48
C HIS A 106 5.13 5.32 3.83
N GLN A 107 6.07 6.27 3.97
CA GLN A 107 5.74 7.69 4.17
C GLN A 107 5.24 8.39 2.89
N GLY A 108 5.30 7.73 1.73
CA GLY A 108 4.91 8.31 0.44
C GLY A 108 6.04 9.07 -0.28
N ASN A 109 7.25 9.06 0.26
CA ASN A 109 8.43 9.72 -0.31
C ASN A 109 9.08 8.83 -1.40
N TYR A 110 8.33 8.57 -2.48
CA TYR A 110 8.71 7.56 -3.49
C TYR A 110 10.03 7.87 -4.23
N GLU A 111 10.37 9.14 -4.43
CA GLU A 111 11.65 9.53 -5.05
C GLU A 111 12.84 9.13 -4.18
N VAL A 112 12.75 9.40 -2.86
CA VAL A 112 13.78 9.04 -1.88
C VAL A 112 13.85 7.51 -1.78
N ALA A 113 12.70 6.84 -1.70
CA ALA A 113 12.65 5.38 -1.68
C ALA A 113 13.34 4.74 -2.91
N LEU A 114 13.14 5.30 -4.10
CA LEU A 114 13.78 4.83 -5.32
C LEU A 114 15.31 4.98 -5.26
N GLN A 115 15.81 6.13 -4.77
CA GLN A 115 17.25 6.36 -4.60
C GLN A 115 17.87 5.36 -3.62
N MET A 116 17.18 5.10 -2.50
CA MET A 116 17.61 4.14 -1.49
C MET A 116 17.64 2.72 -2.04
N TYR A 117 16.60 2.28 -2.76
CA TYR A 117 16.61 0.98 -3.40
C TYR A 117 17.68 0.84 -4.49
N GLN A 118 17.95 1.87 -5.28
CA GLN A 118 19.06 1.87 -6.25
C GLN A 118 20.43 1.77 -5.58
N SER A 119 20.58 2.33 -4.38
CA SER A 119 21.81 2.17 -3.58
C SER A 119 21.94 0.74 -3.05
N ALA A 120 20.88 0.21 -2.45
CA ALA A 120 20.81 -1.16 -1.96
C ALA A 120 21.04 -2.19 -3.09
N GLU A 121 20.50 -1.97 -4.29
CA GLU A 121 20.63 -2.89 -5.42
C GLU A 121 22.09 -3.15 -5.80
N LYS A 122 22.96 -2.14 -5.68
CA LYS A 122 24.41 -2.25 -5.98
C LYS A 122 25.14 -3.25 -5.08
N LEU A 123 24.55 -3.55 -3.92
CA LEU A 123 25.09 -4.47 -2.91
C LEU A 123 24.31 -5.79 -2.84
N LEU A 124 23.27 -5.95 -3.68
CA LEU A 124 22.37 -7.12 -3.63
C LEU A 124 23.10 -8.43 -3.96
N ASP A 125 24.17 -8.38 -4.76
CA ASP A 125 25.04 -9.52 -5.07
C ASP A 125 25.83 -10.02 -3.85
N LYS A 126 25.98 -9.19 -2.82
CA LYS A 126 26.61 -9.53 -1.52
C LYS A 126 25.63 -10.17 -0.55
N ILE A 127 24.34 -10.20 -0.85
CA ILE A 127 23.33 -10.80 0.01
C ILE A 127 23.18 -12.28 -0.33
N PRO A 128 23.59 -13.22 0.54
CA PRO A 128 23.60 -14.64 0.19
C PRO A 128 22.19 -15.25 0.11
N SER A 129 21.26 -14.77 0.94
CA SER A 129 19.91 -15.31 1.06
C SER A 129 19.04 -14.99 -0.16
N GLU A 130 18.56 -16.03 -0.85
CA GLU A 130 17.65 -15.85 -1.99
C GLU A 130 16.29 -15.27 -1.58
N ILE A 131 15.84 -15.56 -0.35
CA ILE A 131 14.62 -14.97 0.23
C ILE A 131 14.78 -13.46 0.40
N GLU A 132 15.93 -13.00 0.89
CA GLU A 132 16.15 -11.57 1.10
C GLU A 132 16.24 -10.82 -0.22
N ARG A 133 16.81 -11.45 -1.27
CA ARG A 133 16.76 -10.91 -2.63
C ARG A 133 15.32 -10.87 -3.18
N ALA A 134 14.49 -11.85 -2.84
CA ALA A 134 13.07 -11.85 -3.20
C ALA A 134 12.26 -10.78 -2.44
N ASP A 135 12.59 -10.51 -1.17
CA ASP A 135 11.99 -9.42 -0.38
C ASP A 135 12.33 -8.07 -1.02
N PHE A 136 13.57 -7.87 -1.44
CA PHE A 136 13.99 -6.70 -2.21
C PHE A 136 13.16 -6.54 -3.49
N ASP A 137 13.11 -7.59 -4.31
CA ASP A 137 12.35 -7.61 -5.56
C ASP A 137 10.87 -7.29 -5.34
N PHE A 138 10.26 -7.86 -4.30
CA PHE A 138 8.87 -7.58 -3.95
C PHE A 138 8.64 -6.09 -3.61
N LYS A 139 9.52 -5.50 -2.81
CA LYS A 139 9.39 -4.09 -2.38
C LYS A 139 9.63 -3.13 -3.54
N VAL A 140 10.64 -3.38 -4.36
CA VAL A 140 10.91 -2.60 -5.57
C VAL A 140 9.78 -2.74 -6.58
N ALA A 141 9.20 -3.93 -6.75
CA ALA A 141 8.03 -4.11 -7.60
C ALA A 141 6.85 -3.27 -7.13
N TRP A 142 6.59 -3.24 -5.82
CA TRP A 142 5.51 -2.44 -5.27
C TRP A 142 5.74 -0.94 -5.49
N LEU A 143 6.98 -0.45 -5.31
CA LEU A 143 7.31 0.94 -5.62
C LEU A 143 7.04 1.26 -7.11
N TYR A 144 7.52 0.41 -8.03
CA TYR A 144 7.28 0.62 -9.46
C TYR A 144 5.80 0.53 -9.82
N TYR A 145 5.01 -0.31 -9.14
CA TYR A 145 3.55 -0.33 -9.32
C TYR A 145 2.93 1.00 -8.89
N ARG A 146 3.31 1.56 -7.73
CA ARG A 146 2.82 2.86 -7.27
C ARG A 146 3.20 4.00 -8.20
N LEU A 147 4.40 3.93 -8.75
CA LEU A 147 4.89 4.87 -9.76
C LEU A 147 4.38 4.51 -11.17
N SER A 148 3.41 3.61 -11.34
CA SER A 148 2.85 3.25 -12.65
C SER A 148 3.86 2.75 -13.71
N HIS A 149 5.08 2.36 -13.32
CA HIS A 149 6.06 1.68 -14.18
C HIS A 149 5.74 0.18 -14.27
N ILE A 150 4.59 -0.13 -14.86
CA ILE A 150 3.96 -1.46 -14.80
C ILE A 150 4.89 -2.60 -15.27
N MET A 151 5.66 -2.39 -16.34
CA MET A 151 6.54 -3.43 -16.87
C MET A 151 7.74 -3.73 -15.96
N LEU A 152 8.30 -2.72 -15.30
CA LEU A 152 9.37 -2.91 -14.31
C LEU A 152 8.83 -3.64 -13.09
N SER A 153 7.68 -3.19 -12.58
CA SER A 153 6.97 -3.85 -11.48
C SER A 153 6.73 -5.33 -11.77
N LEU A 154 6.15 -5.66 -12.95
CA LEU A 154 5.93 -7.05 -13.38
C LEU A 154 7.22 -7.88 -13.44
N SER A 155 8.32 -7.30 -13.90
CA SER A 155 9.63 -7.97 -13.97
C SER A 155 10.11 -8.37 -12.57
N TYR A 156 10.13 -7.41 -11.64
CA TYR A 156 10.57 -7.64 -10.26
C TYR A 156 9.64 -8.60 -9.51
N ILE A 157 8.32 -8.41 -9.57
CA ILE A 157 7.40 -9.28 -8.81
C ILE A 157 7.43 -10.73 -9.31
N ARG A 158 7.70 -10.96 -10.61
CA ARG A 158 7.86 -12.32 -11.15
C ARG A 158 9.12 -13.00 -10.61
N ARG A 159 10.22 -12.26 -10.42
CA ARG A 159 11.43 -12.77 -9.76
C ARG A 159 11.14 -13.18 -8.32
N ALA A 160 10.50 -12.29 -7.55
CA ALA A 160 10.12 -12.56 -6.17
C ALA A 160 9.19 -13.78 -6.06
N LEU A 161 8.14 -13.81 -6.87
CA LEU A 161 7.17 -14.91 -6.91
C LEU A 161 7.83 -16.26 -7.26
N HIS A 162 8.80 -16.28 -8.19
CA HIS A 162 9.54 -17.49 -8.53
C HIS A 162 10.30 -18.07 -7.34
N VAL A 163 10.86 -17.21 -6.48
CA VAL A 163 11.50 -17.63 -5.24
C VAL A 163 10.45 -18.12 -4.25
N TYR A 164 9.48 -17.29 -3.86
CA TYR A 164 8.52 -17.64 -2.79
C TYR A 164 7.77 -18.95 -3.04
N LYS A 165 7.38 -19.24 -4.29
CA LYS A 165 6.70 -20.50 -4.65
C LYS A 165 7.50 -21.76 -4.33
N ARG A 166 8.82 -21.68 -4.18
CA ARG A 166 9.69 -22.81 -3.83
C ARG A 166 9.85 -22.99 -2.33
N HIS A 167 9.37 -22.05 -1.51
CA HIS A 167 9.53 -22.07 -0.06
C HIS A 167 8.17 -22.03 0.64
N LYS A 168 7.74 -23.20 1.13
CA LYS A 168 6.42 -23.39 1.75
C LYS A 168 6.12 -22.43 2.93
N GLN A 169 7.16 -22.00 3.64
CA GLN A 169 7.03 -21.04 4.76
C GLN A 169 6.70 -19.60 4.32
N TYR A 170 6.62 -19.33 3.01
CA TYR A 170 6.38 -18.01 2.42
C TYR A 170 5.11 -18.02 1.55
N GLU A 171 4.12 -18.83 1.92
CA GLU A 171 2.81 -18.91 1.24
C GLU A 171 2.09 -17.55 1.26
N ARG A 172 2.08 -16.83 2.39
CA ARG A 172 1.55 -15.46 2.47
C ARG A 172 2.22 -14.49 1.47
N ARG A 173 3.56 -14.49 1.38
CA ARG A 173 4.31 -13.71 0.38
C ARG A 173 3.98 -14.12 -1.05
N THR A 174 3.72 -15.40 -1.29
CA THR A 174 3.28 -15.93 -2.59
C THR A 174 1.91 -15.35 -2.97
N ALA A 175 0.94 -15.34 -2.06
CA ALA A 175 -0.40 -14.76 -2.28
C ALA A 175 -0.34 -13.25 -2.56
N LEU A 176 0.45 -12.50 -1.79
CA LEU A 176 0.66 -11.07 -2.01
C LEU A 176 1.32 -10.79 -3.37
N SER A 177 2.25 -11.65 -3.78
CA SER A 177 2.93 -11.52 -5.07
C SER A 177 1.97 -11.78 -6.24
N TYR A 178 1.09 -12.78 -6.13
CA TYR A 178 0.02 -13.00 -7.09
C TYR A 178 -0.94 -11.81 -7.18
N SER A 179 -1.33 -11.24 -6.03
CA SER A 179 -2.17 -10.04 -5.98
C SER A 179 -1.51 -8.84 -6.66
N LEU A 180 -0.20 -8.63 -6.47
CA LEU A 180 0.51 -7.54 -7.13
C LEU A 180 0.65 -7.78 -8.65
N VAL A 181 0.88 -9.02 -9.09
CA VAL A 181 0.81 -9.36 -10.53
C VAL A 181 -0.57 -9.01 -11.10
N ALA A 182 -1.64 -9.39 -10.39
CA ALA A 182 -3.01 -9.11 -10.81
C ALA A 182 -3.31 -7.60 -10.88
N ALA A 183 -2.86 -6.82 -9.90
CA ALA A 183 -3.00 -5.36 -9.89
C ALA A 183 -2.31 -4.74 -11.12
N ASN A 184 -1.07 -5.15 -11.43
CA ASN A 184 -0.37 -4.68 -12.62
C ASN A 184 -1.07 -5.06 -13.93
N LEU A 185 -1.60 -6.28 -14.03
CA LEU A 185 -2.36 -6.75 -15.20
C LEU A 185 -3.69 -5.98 -15.36
N THR A 186 -4.31 -5.58 -14.25
CA THR A 186 -5.52 -4.76 -14.24
C THR A 186 -5.27 -3.39 -14.89
N GLU A 187 -4.17 -2.71 -14.52
CA GLU A 187 -3.80 -1.39 -15.06
C GLU A 187 -3.61 -1.39 -16.58
N ILE A 188 -3.15 -2.52 -17.17
CA ILE A 188 -2.95 -2.66 -18.61
C ILE A 188 -4.11 -3.36 -19.33
N GLY A 189 -5.26 -3.52 -18.65
CA GLY A 189 -6.49 -4.04 -19.25
C GLY A 189 -6.53 -5.55 -19.49
N ARG A 190 -5.61 -6.32 -18.89
CA ARG A 190 -5.57 -7.80 -19.01
C ARG A 190 -6.39 -8.44 -17.88
N TYR A 191 -7.69 -8.16 -17.87
CA TYR A 191 -8.56 -8.45 -16.73
C TYR A 191 -8.74 -9.93 -16.43
N GLU A 192 -8.87 -10.78 -17.45
CA GLU A 192 -9.02 -12.24 -17.27
C GLU A 192 -7.78 -12.85 -16.61
N GLU A 193 -6.59 -12.43 -17.02
CA GLU A 193 -5.34 -12.91 -16.45
C GLU A 193 -5.09 -12.36 -15.06
N ALA A 194 -5.50 -11.10 -14.81
CA ALA A 194 -5.50 -10.54 -13.48
C ALA A 194 -6.42 -11.32 -12.53
N LEU A 195 -7.63 -11.67 -12.99
CA LEU A 195 -8.57 -12.47 -12.22
C LEU A 195 -8.01 -13.86 -11.89
N GLU A 196 -7.31 -14.50 -12.82
CA GLU A 196 -6.67 -15.79 -12.57
C GLU A 196 -5.56 -15.68 -11.50
N ASN A 197 -4.75 -14.62 -11.54
CA ASN A 197 -3.76 -14.39 -10.49
C ASN A 197 -4.42 -14.10 -9.14
N TYR A 198 -5.54 -13.37 -9.11
CA TYR A 198 -6.29 -13.19 -7.87
C TYR A 198 -6.85 -14.52 -7.34
N ARG A 199 -7.34 -15.43 -8.18
CA ARG A 199 -7.77 -16.77 -7.72
C ARG A 199 -6.63 -17.55 -7.06
N LEU A 200 -5.44 -17.53 -7.66
CA LEU A 200 -4.25 -18.16 -7.07
C LEU A 200 -3.88 -17.54 -5.71
N ALA A 201 -4.07 -16.22 -5.54
CA ALA A 201 -3.89 -15.59 -4.23
C ALA A 201 -4.98 -16.04 -3.23
N GLU A 202 -6.23 -16.10 -3.64
CA GLU A 202 -7.38 -16.49 -2.81
C GLU A 202 -7.25 -17.93 -2.30
N GLU A 203 -6.81 -18.87 -3.14
CA GLU A 203 -6.54 -20.26 -2.76
C GLU A 203 -5.55 -20.35 -1.58
N VAL A 204 -4.44 -19.60 -1.67
CA VAL A 204 -3.41 -19.57 -0.64
C VAL A 204 -3.93 -18.92 0.64
N LEU A 205 -4.58 -17.75 0.55
CA LEU A 205 -5.13 -17.04 1.71
C LEU A 205 -6.20 -17.85 2.44
N THR A 206 -7.04 -18.57 1.69
CA THR A 206 -8.06 -19.47 2.26
C THR A 206 -7.42 -20.63 3.01
N SER A 207 -6.34 -21.21 2.47
CA SER A 207 -5.63 -22.31 3.14
C SER A 207 -4.97 -21.89 4.45
N GLU A 208 -4.52 -20.63 4.52
CA GLU A 208 -3.90 -20.03 5.70
C GLU A 208 -4.92 -19.54 6.75
N GLN A 209 -6.23 -19.57 6.44
CA GLN A 209 -7.32 -19.09 7.31
C GLN A 209 -7.13 -17.63 7.75
N ASP A 210 -6.58 -16.77 6.87
CA ASP A 210 -6.34 -15.35 7.16
C ASP A 210 -7.52 -14.49 6.66
N ASP A 211 -8.59 -14.44 7.45
CA ASP A 211 -9.83 -13.76 7.10
C ASP A 211 -9.65 -12.25 6.86
N PHE A 212 -8.72 -11.61 7.57
CA PHE A 212 -8.41 -10.19 7.36
C PHE A 212 -7.78 -9.95 5.99
N MET A 213 -6.79 -10.74 5.59
CA MET A 213 -6.21 -10.63 4.26
C MET A 213 -7.17 -11.07 3.16
N LEU A 214 -8.09 -12.02 3.42
CA LEU A 214 -9.16 -12.35 2.48
C LEU A 214 -10.10 -11.15 2.26
N ALA A 215 -10.40 -10.36 3.29
CA ALA A 215 -11.16 -9.12 3.14
C ALA A 215 -10.40 -8.08 2.28
N GLN A 216 -9.09 -7.90 2.52
CA GLN A 216 -8.23 -7.05 1.66
C GLN A 216 -8.20 -7.56 0.21
N HIS A 217 -8.10 -8.88 0.02
CA HIS A 217 -8.12 -9.52 -1.28
C HIS A 217 -9.41 -9.20 -2.03
N HIS A 218 -10.57 -9.31 -1.39
CA HIS A 218 -11.85 -8.95 -2.00
C HIS A 218 -11.91 -7.47 -2.40
N HIS A 219 -11.36 -6.55 -1.60
CA HIS A 219 -11.23 -5.15 -2.02
C HIS A 219 -10.41 -5.01 -3.32
N ASN A 220 -9.28 -5.70 -3.42
CA ASN A 220 -8.43 -5.66 -4.62
C ASN A 220 -9.12 -6.26 -5.86
N VAL A 221 -9.88 -7.35 -5.69
CA VAL A 221 -10.71 -7.92 -6.77
C VAL A 221 -11.82 -6.95 -7.18
N ALA A 222 -12.37 -6.17 -6.24
CA ALA A 222 -13.35 -5.15 -6.56
C ALA A 222 -12.76 -4.00 -7.40
N ILE A 223 -11.51 -3.59 -7.14
CA ILE A 223 -10.79 -2.63 -7.99
C ILE A 223 -10.69 -3.19 -9.42
N LEU A 224 -10.31 -4.47 -9.58
CA LEU A 224 -10.29 -5.11 -10.90
C LEU A 224 -11.63 -5.03 -11.62
N TYR A 225 -12.72 -5.38 -10.94
CA TYR A 225 -14.04 -5.33 -11.56
C TYR A 225 -14.48 -3.90 -11.88
N SER A 226 -14.06 -2.92 -11.08
CA SER A 226 -14.31 -1.51 -11.37
C SER A 226 -13.57 -1.06 -12.64
N PHE A 227 -12.28 -1.38 -12.78
CA PHE A 227 -11.51 -1.11 -14.01
C PHE A 227 -12.09 -1.84 -15.23
N TRP A 228 -12.61 -3.06 -15.03
CA TRP A 228 -13.27 -3.84 -16.07
C TRP A 228 -14.71 -3.35 -16.38
N ASN A 229 -15.16 -2.26 -15.76
CA ASN A 229 -16.49 -1.69 -15.92
C ASN A 229 -17.62 -2.70 -15.61
N LYS A 230 -17.43 -3.47 -14.53
CA LYS A 230 -18.36 -4.47 -13.98
C LYS A 230 -18.77 -4.06 -12.54
N PRO A 231 -19.59 -3.01 -12.39
CA PRO A 231 -19.87 -2.40 -11.09
C PRO A 231 -20.60 -3.36 -10.13
N LYS A 232 -21.47 -4.24 -10.63
CA LYS A 232 -22.23 -5.18 -9.79
C LYS A 232 -21.32 -6.22 -9.13
N GLU A 233 -20.35 -6.72 -9.88
CA GLU A 233 -19.32 -7.64 -9.41
C GLU A 233 -18.39 -6.94 -8.42
N SER A 234 -17.98 -5.70 -8.70
CA SER A 234 -17.20 -4.87 -7.78
C SER A 234 -17.91 -4.69 -6.43
N ILE A 235 -19.20 -4.30 -6.45
CA ILE A 235 -20.03 -4.14 -5.24
C ILE A 235 -20.09 -5.44 -4.41
N ARG A 236 -20.33 -6.60 -5.05
CA ARG A 236 -20.37 -7.89 -4.34
C ARG A 236 -19.09 -8.20 -3.59
N HIS A 237 -17.93 -7.90 -4.19
CA HIS A 237 -16.65 -8.11 -3.52
C HIS A 237 -16.40 -7.09 -2.41
N LEU A 238 -16.83 -5.84 -2.57
CA LEU A 238 -16.74 -4.83 -1.51
C LEU A 238 -17.62 -5.16 -0.31
N GLU A 239 -18.83 -5.69 -0.54
CA GLU A 239 -19.70 -6.17 0.52
C GLU A 239 -19.06 -7.32 1.31
N LYS A 240 -18.38 -8.25 0.64
CA LYS A 240 -17.61 -9.30 1.31
C LYS A 240 -16.49 -8.71 2.16
N ALA A 241 -15.69 -7.80 1.61
CA ALA A 241 -14.62 -7.13 2.35
C ALA A 241 -15.15 -6.42 3.60
N LEU A 242 -16.22 -5.64 3.44
CA LEU A 242 -16.84 -4.86 4.52
C LEU A 242 -17.63 -5.70 5.54
N SER A 243 -17.91 -6.97 5.25
CA SER A 243 -18.57 -7.88 6.20
C SER A 243 -17.63 -8.42 7.29
N HIS A 244 -16.31 -8.33 7.08
CA HIS A 244 -15.31 -8.74 8.07
C HIS A 244 -15.10 -7.63 9.11
N GLN A 245 -15.38 -7.93 10.39
CA GLN A 245 -15.45 -6.90 11.45
C GLN A 245 -14.12 -6.16 11.66
N GLU A 246 -12.98 -6.88 11.75
CA GLU A 246 -11.69 -6.22 11.96
C GLU A 246 -11.29 -5.37 10.75
N TYR A 247 -11.64 -5.80 9.54
CA TYR A 247 -11.41 -5.01 8.33
C TYR A 247 -12.29 -3.75 8.34
N TYR A 248 -13.56 -3.90 8.71
CA TYR A 248 -14.52 -2.81 8.85
C TYR A 248 -14.08 -1.78 9.90
N ASP A 249 -13.40 -2.20 10.96
CA ASP A 249 -12.91 -1.31 12.02
C ASP A 249 -11.53 -0.71 11.75
N SER A 250 -10.80 -1.22 10.75
CA SER A 250 -9.51 -0.68 10.30
C SER A 250 -9.64 0.50 9.33
N ASP A 251 -8.53 1.20 9.05
CA ASP A 251 -8.48 2.29 8.06
C ASP A 251 -8.82 1.83 6.63
N PHE A 252 -8.71 0.53 6.31
CA PHE A 252 -9.09 -0.01 5.00
C PHE A 252 -10.59 0.14 4.69
N PHE A 253 -11.42 0.26 5.73
CA PHE A 253 -12.84 0.57 5.61
C PHE A 253 -13.09 1.78 4.72
N PHE A 254 -12.28 2.83 4.86
CA PHE A 254 -12.45 4.05 4.08
C PHE A 254 -12.26 3.76 2.59
N HIS A 255 -11.19 3.09 2.17
CA HIS A 255 -10.95 2.77 0.76
C HIS A 255 -12.10 1.96 0.13
N SER A 256 -12.56 0.92 0.82
CA SER A 256 -13.70 0.12 0.37
C SER A 256 -15.00 0.93 0.31
N THR A 257 -15.22 1.80 1.28
CA THR A 257 -16.44 2.62 1.37
C THR A 257 -16.50 3.69 0.29
N TYR A 258 -15.36 4.29 -0.07
CA TYR A 258 -15.29 5.18 -1.24
C TYR A 258 -15.67 4.44 -2.52
N LEU A 259 -15.05 3.28 -2.75
CA LEU A 259 -15.25 2.53 -3.99
C LEU A 259 -16.70 2.03 -4.10
N ILE A 260 -17.26 1.44 -3.04
CA ILE A 260 -18.63 0.91 -3.09
C ILE A 260 -19.66 2.03 -3.29
N SER A 261 -19.46 3.18 -2.66
CA SER A 261 -20.33 4.36 -2.84
C SER A 261 -20.31 4.83 -4.28
N ARG A 262 -19.11 4.86 -4.89
CA ARG A 262 -18.94 5.20 -6.31
C ARG A 262 -19.66 4.22 -7.23
N GLU A 263 -19.43 2.92 -7.05
CA GLU A 263 -20.03 1.89 -7.91
C GLU A 263 -21.57 1.86 -7.78
N LEU A 264 -22.10 2.03 -6.55
CA LEU A 264 -23.54 2.14 -6.30
C LEU A 264 -24.16 3.35 -7.02
N CYS A 265 -23.48 4.50 -6.97
CA CYS A 265 -23.89 5.69 -7.72
C CYS A 265 -23.91 5.45 -9.24
N VAL A 266 -22.92 4.74 -9.78
CA VAL A 266 -22.85 4.40 -11.21
C VAL A 266 -24.03 3.54 -11.68
N ILE A 267 -24.51 2.63 -10.83
CA ILE A 267 -25.69 1.79 -11.14
C ILE A 267 -27.02 2.42 -10.73
N GLY A 268 -27.02 3.64 -10.17
CA GLY A 268 -28.21 4.39 -9.79
C GLY A 268 -28.78 4.04 -8.41
N GLU A 269 -28.08 3.24 -7.60
CA GLU A 269 -28.50 2.86 -6.24
C GLU A 269 -28.09 3.92 -5.21
N THR A 270 -28.55 5.16 -5.41
CA THR A 270 -28.13 6.35 -4.65
C THR A 270 -28.47 6.28 -3.16
N GLN A 271 -29.59 5.64 -2.79
CA GLN A 271 -29.96 5.48 -1.38
C GLN A 271 -28.95 4.63 -0.60
N ARG A 272 -28.49 3.53 -1.21
CA ARG A 272 -27.46 2.67 -0.61
C ARG A 272 -26.11 3.37 -0.60
N ALA A 273 -25.77 4.10 -1.66
CA ALA A 273 -24.57 4.92 -1.68
C ALA A 273 -24.57 5.94 -0.52
N SER A 274 -25.69 6.62 -0.26
CA SER A 274 -25.81 7.57 0.87
C SER A 274 -25.51 6.91 2.22
N GLN A 275 -26.00 5.70 2.46
CA GLN A 275 -25.75 4.96 3.71
C GLN A 275 -24.27 4.70 3.93
N TYR A 276 -23.54 4.27 2.89
CA TYR A 276 -22.09 4.06 2.97
C TYR A 276 -21.34 5.37 3.18
N ILE A 277 -21.74 6.45 2.50
CA ILE A 277 -21.13 7.77 2.64
C ILE A 277 -21.33 8.32 4.07
N GLU A 278 -22.54 8.20 4.63
CA GLU A 278 -22.85 8.60 6.00
C GLU A 278 -22.05 7.79 7.03
N ALA A 279 -21.96 6.47 6.85
CA ALA A 279 -21.15 5.61 7.70
C ALA A 279 -19.66 5.99 7.68
N ALA A 280 -19.15 6.34 6.49
CA ALA A 280 -17.79 6.87 6.32
C ALA A 280 -17.58 8.17 7.09
N TYR A 281 -18.46 9.16 6.92
CA TYR A 281 -18.35 10.43 7.63
C TYR A 281 -18.46 10.27 9.16
N ALA A 282 -19.26 9.32 9.65
CA ALA A 282 -19.36 9.03 11.08
C ALA A 282 -18.07 8.45 11.69
N LYS A 283 -17.24 7.77 10.88
CA LYS A 283 -15.96 7.18 11.30
C LYS A 283 -14.76 8.11 11.15
N ILE A 284 -14.85 9.17 10.33
CA ILE A 284 -13.78 10.17 10.18
C ILE A 284 -13.65 10.98 11.48
N LYS A 285 -12.50 10.86 12.16
CA LYS A 285 -12.25 11.51 13.45
C LYS A 285 -11.14 12.55 13.42
N ASP A 286 -10.21 12.46 12.48
CA ASP A 286 -9.00 13.27 12.44
C ASP A 286 -8.57 13.63 11.01
N ALA A 287 -7.55 14.48 10.92
CA ALA A 287 -6.98 14.96 9.68
C ALA A 287 -6.32 13.87 8.82
N SER A 288 -6.00 12.69 9.38
CA SER A 288 -5.36 11.61 8.61
C SER A 288 -6.28 11.02 7.53
N HIS A 289 -7.59 11.29 7.63
CA HIS A 289 -8.60 10.83 6.68
C HIS A 289 -9.03 11.93 5.69
N GLU A 290 -8.34 13.07 5.63
CA GLU A 290 -8.76 14.22 4.82
C GLU A 290 -8.82 13.89 3.32
N VAL A 291 -7.82 13.17 2.77
CA VAL A 291 -7.83 12.76 1.36
C VAL A 291 -9.06 11.92 1.04
N PHE A 292 -9.38 10.95 1.91
CA PHE A 292 -10.59 10.15 1.77
C PHE A 292 -11.86 10.99 1.88
N GLN A 293 -11.92 11.93 2.83
CA GLN A 293 -13.03 12.86 2.99
C GLN A 293 -13.32 13.66 1.71
N LEU A 294 -12.26 14.10 1.03
CA LEU A 294 -12.34 14.80 -0.25
C LEU A 294 -12.86 13.86 -1.35
N LYS A 295 -12.32 12.64 -1.45
CA LYS A 295 -12.74 11.62 -2.44
C LYS A 295 -14.23 11.30 -2.33
N ILE A 296 -14.69 10.95 -1.13
CA ILE A 296 -16.09 10.59 -0.93
C ILE A 296 -17.03 11.80 -1.06
N GLY A 297 -16.56 12.99 -0.68
CA GLY A 297 -17.30 14.23 -0.85
C GLY A 297 -17.52 14.61 -2.32
N ILE A 298 -16.57 14.28 -3.22
CA ILE A 298 -16.75 14.47 -4.67
C ILE A 298 -17.83 13.52 -5.20
N VAL A 299 -17.84 12.25 -4.78
CA VAL A 299 -18.90 11.29 -5.16
C VAL A 299 -20.27 11.78 -4.69
N HIS A 300 -20.36 12.23 -3.43
CA HIS A 300 -21.57 12.82 -2.88
C HIS A 300 -22.05 14.02 -3.71
N ASP A 301 -21.17 14.99 -3.99
CA ASP A 301 -21.57 16.20 -4.72
C ASP A 301 -21.95 15.93 -6.18
N LEU A 302 -21.36 14.93 -6.82
CA LEU A 302 -21.71 14.54 -8.19
C LEU A 302 -23.09 13.89 -8.27
N TYR A 303 -23.39 12.93 -7.39
CA TYR A 303 -24.56 12.05 -7.54
C TYR A 303 -25.71 12.32 -6.57
N LEU A 304 -25.43 12.89 -5.40
CA LEU A 304 -26.41 13.07 -4.32
C LEU A 304 -26.78 14.54 -4.07
N THR A 305 -26.00 15.49 -4.58
CA THR A 305 -26.31 16.93 -4.47
C THR A 305 -26.95 17.46 -5.77
N ASN A 306 -28.12 18.09 -5.66
CA ASN A 306 -28.83 18.72 -6.79
C ASN A 306 -28.72 20.26 -6.84
N ALA A 307 -27.73 20.84 -6.16
CA ALA A 307 -27.52 22.29 -6.09
C ALA A 307 -26.59 22.79 -7.23
N PRO A 308 -26.84 23.96 -7.84
CA PRO A 308 -25.97 24.52 -8.88
C PRO A 308 -24.51 24.69 -8.44
N GLN A 309 -24.29 25.01 -7.15
CA GLN A 309 -22.96 25.22 -6.59
C GLN A 309 -22.15 23.92 -6.40
N ARG A 310 -22.74 22.74 -6.66
CA ARG A 310 -22.06 21.44 -6.46
C ARG A 310 -20.74 21.34 -7.22
N PHE A 311 -20.69 21.88 -8.44
CA PHE A 311 -19.48 21.84 -9.25
C PHE A 311 -18.37 22.73 -8.68
N GLN A 312 -18.71 23.91 -8.15
CA GLN A 312 -17.74 24.75 -7.45
C GLN A 312 -17.13 24.01 -6.25
N LYS A 313 -17.97 23.31 -5.47
CA LYS A 313 -17.51 22.48 -4.35
C LYS A 313 -16.63 21.29 -4.78
N ILE A 314 -16.88 20.72 -5.96
CA ILE A 314 -16.05 19.66 -6.53
C ILE A 314 -14.69 20.25 -6.93
N ASP A 315 -14.68 21.40 -7.60
CA ASP A 315 -13.46 22.07 -8.05
C ASP A 315 -12.56 22.48 -6.87
N GLU A 316 -13.16 22.94 -5.76
CA GLU A 316 -12.46 23.21 -4.50
C GLU A 316 -11.83 21.95 -3.90
N LYS A 317 -12.55 20.81 -3.90
CA LYS A 317 -12.01 19.54 -3.38
C LYS A 317 -10.86 19.02 -4.25
N LEU A 318 -10.99 19.12 -5.57
CA LEU A 318 -9.91 18.76 -6.49
C LEU A 318 -8.67 19.63 -6.28
N ARG A 319 -8.85 20.94 -6.06
CA ARG A 319 -7.73 21.84 -5.75
C ARG A 319 -7.03 21.47 -4.45
N LYS A 320 -7.77 21.11 -3.40
CA LYS A 320 -7.18 20.63 -2.13
C LYS A 320 -6.39 19.33 -2.30
N LEU A 321 -6.82 18.43 -3.20
CA LEU A 321 -6.06 17.24 -3.54
C LEU A 321 -4.75 17.62 -4.27
N GLU A 322 -4.78 18.59 -5.18
CA GLU A 322 -3.57 19.12 -5.84
C GLU A 322 -2.59 19.75 -4.85
N GLU A 323 -3.08 20.57 -3.90
CA GLU A 323 -2.27 21.17 -2.83
C GLU A 323 -1.58 20.13 -1.93
N LYS A 324 -2.14 18.91 -1.87
CA LYS A 324 -1.58 17.76 -1.14
C LYS A 324 -0.72 16.84 -2.01
N ASN A 325 -0.50 17.18 -3.28
CA ASN A 325 0.19 16.35 -4.27
C ASN A 325 -0.48 15.00 -4.58
N GLU A 326 -1.79 14.87 -4.33
CA GLU A 326 -2.58 13.66 -4.61
C GLU A 326 -3.03 13.63 -6.09
N TYR A 327 -2.08 13.71 -7.03
CA TYR A 327 -2.39 13.85 -8.45
C TYR A 327 -3.04 12.60 -9.06
N HIS A 328 -2.80 11.42 -8.49
CA HIS A 328 -3.47 10.19 -8.88
C HIS A 328 -4.99 10.30 -8.63
N GLU A 329 -5.38 10.73 -7.44
CA GLU A 329 -6.76 11.03 -7.05
C GLU A 329 -7.37 12.10 -7.95
N VAL A 330 -6.65 13.19 -8.23
CA VAL A 330 -7.13 14.27 -9.11
C VAL A 330 -7.42 13.74 -10.50
N LYS A 331 -6.52 12.92 -11.07
CA LYS A 331 -6.70 12.28 -12.38
C LYS A 331 -7.95 11.41 -12.40
N GLU A 332 -8.08 10.51 -11.43
CA GLU A 332 -9.17 9.54 -11.32
C GLU A 332 -10.53 10.23 -11.13
N LEU A 333 -10.63 11.14 -10.16
CA LEU A 333 -11.87 11.83 -9.79
C LEU A 333 -12.30 12.83 -10.86
N SER A 334 -11.36 13.50 -11.53
CA SER A 334 -11.68 14.37 -12.67
C SER A 334 -12.21 13.54 -13.83
N HIS A 335 -11.58 12.40 -14.15
CA HIS A 335 -12.13 11.49 -15.17
C HIS A 335 -13.54 11.00 -14.81
N PHE A 336 -13.76 10.65 -13.54
CA PHE A 336 -15.07 10.24 -13.05
C PHE A 336 -16.13 11.34 -13.18
N ALA A 337 -15.79 12.58 -12.80
CA ALA A 337 -16.65 13.75 -12.96
C ALA A 337 -16.97 14.05 -14.43
N ALA A 338 -15.99 13.88 -15.32
CA ALA A 338 -16.19 14.01 -16.76
C ALA A 338 -17.22 12.99 -17.27
N LYS A 339 -17.05 11.71 -16.92
CA LYS A 339 -17.99 10.64 -17.34
C LYS A 339 -19.40 10.85 -16.80
N TYR A 340 -19.54 11.39 -15.60
CA TYR A 340 -20.84 11.82 -15.10
C TYR A 340 -21.44 12.95 -15.96
N CYS A 341 -20.66 14.00 -16.23
CA CYS A 341 -21.14 15.15 -17.02
C CYS A 341 -21.52 14.75 -18.45
N GLU A 342 -20.74 13.87 -19.09
CA GLU A 342 -21.04 13.29 -20.40
C GLU A 342 -22.42 12.60 -20.42
N LYS A 343 -22.70 11.74 -19.43
CA LYS A 343 -24.00 11.07 -19.28
C LYS A 343 -25.18 12.04 -19.07
N GLN A 344 -24.92 13.19 -18.46
CA GLN A 344 -25.92 14.25 -18.22
C GLN A 344 -25.99 15.28 -19.36
N ALA A 345 -25.28 15.08 -20.48
CA ALA A 345 -25.17 16.02 -21.59
C ALA A 345 -24.59 17.41 -21.22
N LEU A 346 -23.79 17.47 -20.13
CA LEU A 346 -23.08 18.67 -19.68
C LEU A 346 -21.68 18.74 -20.33
N PHE A 347 -21.63 18.88 -21.65
CA PHE A 347 -20.39 18.68 -22.43
C PHE A 347 -19.26 19.65 -22.09
N GLU A 348 -19.55 20.94 -21.85
CA GLU A 348 -18.51 21.91 -21.46
C GLU A 348 -17.81 21.51 -20.16
N LYS A 349 -18.60 21.08 -19.16
CA LYS A 349 -18.06 20.57 -17.88
C LYS A 349 -17.33 19.25 -18.07
N SER A 350 -17.83 18.37 -18.94
CA SER A 350 -17.15 17.12 -19.27
C SER A 350 -15.75 17.39 -19.82
N VAL A 351 -15.61 18.32 -20.79
CA VAL A 351 -14.32 18.69 -21.37
C VAL A 351 -13.41 19.34 -20.33
N PHE A 352 -13.94 20.22 -19.48
CA PHE A 352 -13.18 20.81 -18.37
C PHE A 352 -12.53 19.74 -17.47
N TYR A 353 -13.32 18.75 -17.02
CA TYR A 353 -12.81 17.69 -16.16
C TYR A 353 -11.90 16.69 -16.89
N LEU A 354 -12.10 16.45 -18.19
CA LEU A 354 -11.15 15.67 -19.00
C LEU A 354 -9.79 16.37 -19.10
N ASN A 355 -9.78 17.68 -19.33
CA ASN A 355 -8.54 18.47 -19.36
C ASN A 355 -7.83 18.43 -18.01
N LYS A 356 -8.57 18.58 -16.91
CA LYS A 356 -8.00 18.49 -15.55
C LYS A 356 -7.40 17.11 -15.26
N SER A 357 -8.06 16.03 -15.71
CA SER A 357 -7.53 14.67 -15.61
C SER A 357 -6.23 14.51 -16.40
N LEU A 358 -6.16 15.07 -17.61
CA LEU A 358 -4.95 15.08 -18.44
C LEU A 358 -3.81 15.92 -17.84
N GLU A 359 -4.13 17.08 -17.27
CA GLU A 359 -3.15 17.95 -16.58
C GLU A 359 -2.51 17.21 -15.40
N ALA A 360 -3.31 16.52 -14.59
CA ALA A 360 -2.80 15.70 -13.50
C ALA A 360 -1.89 14.55 -14.00
N ASP A 361 -2.29 13.86 -15.07
CA ASP A 361 -1.47 12.80 -15.70
C ASP A 361 -0.12 13.34 -16.21
N LEU A 362 -0.13 14.50 -16.88
CA LEU A 362 1.07 15.16 -17.36
C LEU A 362 1.97 15.65 -16.21
N HIS A 363 1.38 16.11 -15.12
CA HIS A 363 2.12 16.53 -13.93
C HIS A 363 2.87 15.35 -13.31
N MET A 364 2.18 14.21 -13.13
CA MET A 364 2.79 12.99 -12.61
C MET A 364 3.97 12.53 -13.49
N LYS A 365 3.82 12.52 -14.82
CA LYS A 365 4.90 12.18 -15.76
C LYS A 365 6.10 13.12 -15.65
N ARG A 366 5.89 14.43 -15.45
CA ARG A 366 6.97 15.41 -15.32
C ARG A 366 7.76 15.26 -14.02
N MET A 367 7.13 14.80 -12.96
CA MET A 367 7.78 14.51 -11.68
C MET A 367 8.50 13.15 -11.67
N GLY A 368 8.50 12.40 -12.78
CA GLY A 368 9.03 11.04 -12.79
C GLY A 368 8.20 10.08 -11.92
N LEU A 369 6.94 10.42 -11.64
CA LEU A 369 6.01 9.59 -10.89
C LEU A 369 5.31 8.54 -11.76
N ILE A 370 5.48 8.59 -13.10
CA ILE A 370 5.00 7.63 -14.11
C ILE A 370 5.93 7.56 -15.32
#